data_AF-A0A974P9R4-F1
#
_entry.id   AF-A0A974P9R4-F1
#
_cell.length_a   1.000
_cell.length_b   1.000
_cell.length_c   1.000
_cell.angle_alpha   90.00
_cell.angle_beta   90.00
_cell.angle_gamma   90.00
#
_symmetry.space_group_name_H-M   'P 1'
#
loop_
_entity.id
_entity.type
_entity.pdbx_description
1 polymer ?
#
loop_
_entity_poly.entity_id
_entity_poly.type
_entity_poly.pdbx_seq_one_letter_code
_entity_poly.pdbx_strand_id
1 'polypeptide(L)'
;MIGTGAVGTTTAYTLLLRRRMQELVLIDVNHQKALGEALDMNHGMPFVGGVKLWAGTYEDCREADIIIVTAGASQKPGETRIDLLRKNISIFKDIIQKITKYNHHAILLIATNPVDILAYATLKISGFDRRRVIGSGTVLDSARFRYLIGLHKEIDPRSIHGQIIGEHGDSELPVWSLANVAGIDLGFDDAERKEIFEDTKNAAYEIIDAKGSTSYAIALALDRIVVSILHNEGAVLNVSTLLNNYNGVSDVFLGAPCVVDRSGVREVLDLPLSEDEKTLFQKSAEKLKSEISKLEL
;
A
#
# COMPACT_ATOMS: atom_id res chain seq x y z
N MET A 1 -12.56 -4.34 -6.07
CA MET A 1 -11.82 -4.95 -4.93
C MET A 1 -11.63 -6.42 -5.20
N ILE A 2 -10.39 -6.90 -5.23
CA ILE A 2 -10.06 -8.33 -5.35
C ILE A 2 -9.53 -8.82 -4.01
N GLY A 3 -10.22 -9.79 -3.42
CA GLY A 3 -10.05 -10.21 -2.04
C GLY A 3 -11.05 -9.52 -1.12
N THR A 4 -11.80 -10.32 -0.38
CA THR A 4 -12.77 -9.93 0.66
C THR A 4 -12.31 -10.45 2.03
N GLY A 5 -11.00 -10.48 2.26
CA GLY A 5 -10.42 -10.63 3.61
C GLY A 5 -10.60 -9.35 4.44
N ALA A 6 -10.10 -9.34 5.68
CA ALA A 6 -10.26 -8.21 6.61
C ALA A 6 -9.82 -6.86 6.01
N VAL A 7 -8.70 -6.83 5.27
CA VAL A 7 -8.24 -5.62 4.58
C VAL A 7 -9.22 -5.21 3.47
N GLY A 8 -9.61 -6.15 2.62
CA GLY A 8 -10.50 -5.89 1.48
C GLY A 8 -11.88 -5.40 1.90
N THR A 9 -12.52 -6.05 2.87
CA THR A 9 -13.86 -5.67 3.36
C THR A 9 -13.82 -4.36 4.12
N THR A 10 -12.82 -4.14 4.98
CA THR A 10 -12.65 -2.86 5.69
C THR A 10 -12.38 -1.71 4.73
N THR A 11 -11.58 -1.94 3.67
CA THR A 11 -11.31 -0.93 2.64
C THR A 11 -12.58 -0.62 1.84
N ALA A 12 -13.29 -1.65 1.37
CA ALA A 12 -14.57 -1.50 0.67
C ALA A 12 -15.57 -0.70 1.50
N TYR A 13 -15.73 -1.05 2.79
CA TYR A 13 -16.62 -0.35 3.71
C TYR A 13 -16.18 1.09 3.99
N THR A 14 -14.87 1.34 4.11
CA THR A 14 -14.32 2.69 4.30
C THR A 14 -14.62 3.59 3.10
N LEU A 15 -14.37 3.09 1.88
CA LEU A 15 -14.67 3.81 0.65
C LEU A 15 -16.18 4.10 0.50
N LEU A 16 -17.02 3.15 0.91
CA LEU A 16 -18.48 3.27 0.92
C LEU A 16 -18.94 4.36 1.89
N LEU A 17 -18.54 4.27 3.16
CA LEU A 17 -18.89 5.24 4.20
C LEU A 17 -18.46 6.67 3.84
N ARG A 18 -17.30 6.80 3.17
CA ARG A 18 -16.74 8.10 2.76
C ARG A 18 -17.23 8.55 1.38
N ARG A 19 -18.11 7.77 0.74
CA ARG A 19 -18.75 8.06 -0.57
C ARG A 19 -17.73 8.41 -1.65
N ARG A 20 -16.69 7.58 -1.80
CA ARG A 20 -15.57 7.86 -2.74
C ARG A 20 -15.86 7.49 -4.19
N MET A 21 -16.83 6.63 -4.44
CA MET A 21 -17.08 6.01 -5.74
C MET A 21 -18.57 5.83 -5.98
N GLN A 22 -18.95 5.69 -7.25
CA GLN A 22 -20.33 5.42 -7.66
C GLN A 22 -20.61 3.92 -7.78
N GLU A 23 -19.60 3.14 -8.16
CA GLU A 23 -19.68 1.69 -8.31
C GLU A 23 -18.55 1.01 -7.52
N LEU A 24 -18.87 -0.11 -6.87
CA LEU A 24 -17.92 -0.93 -6.13
C LEU A 24 -18.22 -2.41 -6.37
N VAL A 25 -17.23 -3.14 -6.85
CA VAL A 25 -17.34 -4.59 -7.10
C VAL A 25 -16.44 -5.35 -6.14
N LEU A 26 -17.02 -6.35 -5.46
CA LEU A 26 -16.29 -7.29 -4.63
C LEU A 26 -16.07 -8.60 -5.40
N ILE A 27 -14.80 -9.00 -5.56
CA ILE A 27 -14.42 -10.24 -6.26
C ILE A 27 -13.57 -11.06 -5.30
N ASP A 28 -13.96 -12.31 -5.07
CA ASP A 28 -13.22 -13.27 -4.24
C ASP A 28 -13.37 -14.68 -4.83
N VAL A 29 -12.38 -15.54 -4.58
CA VAL A 29 -12.47 -16.96 -4.92
C VAL A 29 -13.63 -17.63 -4.16
N ASN A 30 -13.92 -17.16 -2.95
CA ASN A 30 -15.14 -17.48 -2.23
C ASN A 30 -16.25 -16.49 -2.59
N HIS A 31 -16.92 -16.75 -3.71
CA HIS A 31 -18.00 -15.89 -4.20
C HIS A 31 -19.16 -15.73 -3.20
N GLN A 32 -19.49 -16.78 -2.42
CA GLN A 32 -20.52 -16.70 -1.38
C GLN A 32 -20.14 -15.71 -0.27
N LYS A 33 -18.86 -15.65 0.10
CA LYS A 33 -18.37 -14.63 1.02
C LYS A 33 -18.51 -13.23 0.43
N ALA A 34 -18.04 -13.01 -0.80
CA ALA A 34 -18.17 -11.72 -1.46
C ALA A 34 -19.63 -11.26 -1.58
N LEU A 35 -20.54 -12.20 -1.88
CA LEU A 35 -21.98 -11.94 -1.91
C LEU A 35 -22.52 -11.54 -0.54
N GLY A 36 -22.16 -12.26 0.52
CA GLY A 36 -22.55 -11.92 1.89
C GLY A 36 -22.10 -10.52 2.29
N GLU A 37 -20.83 -10.18 2.04
CA GLU A 37 -20.27 -8.85 2.31
C GLU A 37 -21.00 -7.74 1.52
N ALA A 38 -21.28 -7.99 0.23
CA ALA A 38 -22.02 -7.04 -0.59
C ALA A 38 -23.46 -6.85 -0.11
N LEU A 39 -24.16 -7.92 0.28
CA LEU A 39 -25.53 -7.84 0.81
C LEU A 39 -25.58 -7.08 2.13
N ASP A 40 -24.65 -7.35 3.05
CA ASP A 40 -24.57 -6.69 4.34
C ASP A 40 -24.35 -5.17 4.18
N MET A 41 -23.36 -4.79 3.36
CA MET A 41 -23.12 -3.38 3.04
C MET A 41 -24.30 -2.73 2.30
N ASN A 42 -25.02 -3.48 1.45
CA ASN A 42 -26.20 -2.98 0.76
C ASN A 42 -27.38 -2.71 1.71
N HIS A 43 -27.54 -3.47 2.79
CA HIS A 43 -28.52 -3.16 3.84
C HIS A 43 -28.23 -1.83 4.55
N GLY A 44 -26.99 -1.33 4.46
CA GLY A 44 -26.60 0.00 4.92
C GLY A 44 -26.95 1.15 3.97
N MET A 45 -27.37 0.89 2.73
CA MET A 45 -27.60 1.92 1.70
C MET A 45 -28.62 3.00 2.07
N PRO A 46 -29.70 2.75 2.84
CA PRO A 46 -30.59 3.82 3.30
C PRO A 46 -29.89 4.90 4.15
N PHE A 47 -28.75 4.59 4.78
CA PHE A 47 -28.01 5.52 5.62
C PHE A 47 -26.90 6.25 4.86
N VAL A 48 -26.23 5.56 3.93
CA VAL A 48 -25.08 6.12 3.19
C VAL A 48 -25.45 6.59 1.78
N GLY A 49 -26.36 5.89 1.09
CA GLY A 49 -26.83 6.17 -0.26
C GLY A 49 -25.77 6.08 -1.36
N GLY A 50 -26.24 6.09 -2.62
CA GLY A 50 -25.49 6.57 -3.77
C GLY A 50 -24.36 5.70 -4.32
N VAL A 51 -24.20 4.46 -3.87
CA VAL A 51 -23.20 3.52 -4.40
C VAL A 51 -23.87 2.24 -4.89
N LYS A 52 -23.57 1.83 -6.12
CA LYS A 52 -23.93 0.52 -6.65
C LYS A 52 -22.87 -0.49 -6.24
N LEU A 53 -23.25 -1.41 -5.35
CA LEU A 53 -22.36 -2.40 -4.76
C LEU A 53 -22.84 -3.82 -5.06
N TRP A 54 -21.97 -4.67 -5.59
CA TRP A 54 -22.29 -6.08 -5.84
C TRP A 54 -21.08 -6.99 -5.71
N ALA A 55 -21.35 -8.28 -5.56
CA ALA A 55 -20.35 -9.33 -5.74
C ALA A 55 -20.29 -9.72 -7.21
N GLY A 56 -19.12 -9.57 -7.82
CA GLY A 56 -18.93 -9.72 -9.25
C GLY A 56 -17.96 -10.84 -9.62
N THR A 57 -17.56 -10.79 -10.89
CA THR A 57 -16.52 -11.62 -11.50
C THR A 57 -15.45 -10.73 -12.14
N TYR A 58 -14.39 -11.33 -12.67
CA TYR A 58 -13.33 -10.55 -13.34
C TYR A 58 -13.82 -9.80 -14.59
N GLU A 59 -14.96 -10.15 -15.19
CA GLU A 59 -15.53 -9.38 -16.29
C GLU A 59 -15.96 -7.97 -15.85
N ASP A 60 -16.41 -7.82 -14.59
CA ASP A 60 -16.75 -6.52 -14.02
C ASP A 60 -15.52 -5.59 -13.88
N CYS A 61 -14.29 -6.10 -14.08
CA CYS A 61 -13.11 -5.25 -14.14
C CYS A 61 -13.06 -4.39 -15.42
N ARG A 62 -13.86 -4.68 -16.45
CA ARG A 62 -13.76 -4.06 -17.79
C ARG A 62 -13.75 -2.52 -17.76
N GLU A 63 -14.62 -1.93 -16.97
CA GLU A 63 -14.79 -0.46 -16.87
C GLU A 63 -14.17 0.12 -15.58
N ALA A 64 -13.41 -0.67 -14.82
CA ALA A 64 -12.87 -0.21 -13.54
C ALA A 64 -11.74 0.81 -13.73
N ASP A 65 -11.84 1.96 -13.06
CA ASP A 65 -10.75 2.95 -12.99
C ASP A 65 -9.60 2.48 -12.09
N ILE A 66 -9.94 1.80 -10.99
CA ILE A 66 -8.99 1.34 -9.96
C ILE A 66 -9.33 -0.11 -9.57
N ILE A 67 -8.31 -0.98 -9.60
CA ILE A 67 -8.43 -2.36 -9.16
C ILE A 67 -7.49 -2.57 -7.97
N ILE A 68 -8.07 -2.66 -6.78
CA ILE A 68 -7.31 -2.90 -5.54
C ILE A 68 -7.20 -4.40 -5.29
N VAL A 69 -5.98 -4.90 -5.16
CA VAL A 69 -5.68 -6.31 -4.87
C VAL A 69 -5.26 -6.44 -3.42
N THR A 70 -6.11 -7.10 -2.64
CA THR A 70 -5.89 -7.44 -1.23
C THR A 70 -5.85 -8.95 -1.00
N ALA A 71 -6.08 -9.72 -2.08
CA ALA A 71 -6.03 -11.17 -2.06
C ALA A 71 -4.60 -11.67 -1.92
N GLY A 72 -4.41 -12.67 -1.07
CA GLY A 72 -3.14 -13.33 -0.84
C GLY A 72 -3.33 -14.52 0.08
N ALA A 73 -2.31 -15.36 0.15
CA ALA A 73 -2.19 -16.42 1.13
C ALA A 73 -1.59 -15.88 2.43
N SER A 74 -2.13 -16.33 3.56
CA SER A 74 -1.49 -16.20 4.86
C SER A 74 -0.47 -17.32 5.07
N GLN A 75 0.58 -17.03 5.84
CA GLN A 75 1.59 -18.02 6.24
C GLN A 75 0.94 -19.12 7.07
N LYS A 76 1.18 -20.38 6.71
CA LYS A 76 0.81 -21.53 7.54
C LYS A 76 1.90 -21.84 8.58
N PRO A 77 1.56 -22.43 9.73
CA PRO A 77 2.56 -22.93 10.68
C PRO A 77 3.57 -23.85 9.98
N GLY A 78 4.86 -23.53 10.11
CA GLY A 78 5.96 -24.28 9.47
C GLY A 78 6.27 -23.94 8.01
N GLU A 79 5.49 -23.05 7.36
CA GLU A 79 5.76 -22.57 6.00
C GLU A 79 6.89 -21.53 6.01
N THR A 80 7.88 -21.66 5.12
CA THR A 80 8.96 -20.69 5.04
C THR A 80 8.49 -19.39 4.38
N ARG A 81 9.19 -18.27 4.64
CA ARG A 81 8.89 -16.97 4.00
C ARG A 81 8.96 -17.06 2.47
N ILE A 82 9.90 -17.84 1.93
CA ILE A 82 10.07 -18.01 0.49
C ILE A 82 8.98 -18.88 -0.14
N ASP A 83 8.49 -19.90 0.56
CA ASP A 83 7.37 -20.73 0.07
C ASP A 83 6.08 -19.92 0.00
N LEU A 84 5.80 -19.14 1.04
CA LEU A 84 4.67 -18.22 1.05
C LEU A 84 4.75 -17.21 -0.10
N LEU A 85 5.95 -16.69 -0.37
CA LEU A 85 6.17 -15.73 -1.45
C LEU A 85 5.91 -16.37 -2.82
N ARG A 86 6.42 -17.57 -3.09
CA ARG A 86 6.17 -18.32 -4.33
C ARG A 86 4.68 -18.61 -4.54
N LYS A 87 3.99 -18.99 -3.46
CA LYS A 87 2.54 -19.22 -3.47
C LYS A 87 1.78 -17.95 -3.80
N ASN A 88 2.13 -16.82 -3.18
CA ASN A 88 1.52 -15.53 -3.49
C ASN A 88 1.80 -15.10 -4.93
N ILE A 89 2.98 -15.34 -5.48
CA ILE A 89 3.28 -15.08 -6.90
C ILE A 89 2.39 -15.92 -7.82
N SER A 90 2.17 -17.21 -7.51
CA SER A 90 1.26 -18.06 -8.28
C SER A 90 -0.19 -17.53 -8.24
N ILE A 91 -0.67 -17.12 -7.07
CA ILE A 91 -1.97 -16.47 -6.91
C ILE A 91 -2.05 -15.18 -7.72
N PHE A 92 -0.99 -14.35 -7.68
CA PHE A 92 -0.92 -13.11 -8.44
C PHE A 92 -0.88 -13.37 -9.95
N LYS A 93 -0.17 -14.39 -10.43
CA LYS A 93 -0.20 -14.78 -11.85
C LYS A 93 -1.64 -15.05 -12.32
N ASP A 94 -2.41 -15.84 -11.56
CA ASP A 94 -3.82 -16.13 -11.87
C ASP A 94 -4.72 -14.87 -11.82
N ILE A 95 -4.62 -14.09 -10.74
CA ILE A 95 -5.42 -12.87 -10.55
C ILE A 95 -5.14 -11.86 -11.66
N ILE A 96 -3.86 -11.54 -11.90
CA ILE A 96 -3.45 -10.51 -12.84
C ILE A 96 -3.82 -10.93 -14.28
N GLN A 97 -3.63 -12.19 -14.67
CA GLN A 97 -4.07 -12.68 -15.99
C GLN A 97 -5.58 -12.56 -16.19
N LYS A 98 -6.38 -12.83 -15.15
CA LYS A 98 -7.84 -12.65 -15.21
C LYS A 98 -8.24 -11.19 -15.31
N ILE A 99 -7.52 -10.27 -14.64
CA ILE A 99 -7.72 -8.82 -14.78
C ILE A 99 -7.38 -8.39 -16.21
N THR A 100 -6.19 -8.72 -16.70
CA THR A 100 -5.70 -8.25 -18.00
C THR A 100 -6.52 -8.77 -19.16
N LYS A 101 -7.22 -9.90 -19.02
CA LYS A 101 -8.22 -10.36 -20.00
C LYS A 101 -9.32 -9.32 -20.28
N TYR A 102 -9.69 -8.49 -19.31
CA TYR A 102 -10.81 -7.55 -19.42
C TYR A 102 -10.41 -6.08 -19.32
N ASN A 103 -9.29 -5.76 -18.68
CA ASN A 103 -8.87 -4.38 -18.44
C ASN A 103 -7.35 -4.21 -18.60
N HIS A 104 -6.96 -3.20 -19.39
CA HIS A 104 -5.57 -2.78 -19.60
C HIS A 104 -5.29 -1.30 -19.28
N HIS A 105 -6.27 -0.60 -18.69
CA HIS A 105 -6.20 0.84 -18.45
C HIS A 105 -6.38 1.24 -16.98
N ALA A 106 -6.92 0.38 -16.11
CA ALA A 106 -7.08 0.66 -14.69
C ALA A 106 -5.73 0.98 -14.02
N ILE A 107 -5.79 1.63 -12.85
CA ILE A 107 -4.68 1.62 -11.91
C ILE A 107 -4.79 0.38 -11.03
N LEU A 108 -3.74 -0.45 -11.03
CA LEU A 108 -3.60 -1.60 -10.15
C LEU A 108 -2.98 -1.14 -8.83
N LEU A 109 -3.74 -1.21 -7.75
CA LEU A 109 -3.30 -0.85 -6.40
C LEU A 109 -3.11 -2.12 -5.55
N ILE A 110 -1.86 -2.47 -5.27
CA ILE A 110 -1.50 -3.68 -4.54
C ILE A 110 -1.35 -3.37 -3.06
N ALA A 111 -2.07 -4.11 -2.22
CA ALA A 111 -1.99 -4.00 -0.76
C ALA A 111 -1.59 -5.34 -0.09
N THR A 112 -1.53 -6.42 -0.86
CA THR A 112 -1.09 -7.73 -0.35
C THR A 112 0.39 -7.68 -0.01
N ASN A 113 0.77 -8.20 1.16
CA ASN A 113 2.15 -8.28 1.58
C ASN A 113 2.86 -9.56 1.09
N PRO A 114 4.17 -9.50 0.78
CA PRO A 114 5.05 -8.31 0.80
C PRO A 114 4.79 -7.38 -0.40
N VAL A 115 4.34 -6.16 -0.12
CA VAL A 115 3.71 -5.29 -1.13
C VAL A 115 4.67 -4.87 -2.24
N ASP A 116 5.92 -4.56 -1.92
CA ASP A 116 6.91 -4.14 -2.91
C ASP A 116 7.22 -5.24 -3.92
N ILE A 117 7.40 -6.47 -3.45
CA ILE A 117 7.69 -7.63 -4.31
C ILE A 117 6.47 -7.99 -5.14
N LEU A 118 5.28 -7.98 -4.54
CA LEU A 118 4.04 -8.35 -5.25
C LEU A 118 3.60 -7.25 -6.24
N ALA A 119 3.91 -5.98 -5.99
CA ALA A 119 3.74 -4.90 -6.95
C ALA A 119 4.73 -5.01 -8.12
N TYR A 120 6.00 -5.35 -7.86
CA TYR A 120 6.98 -5.64 -8.91
C TYR A 120 6.54 -6.83 -9.78
N ALA A 121 6.11 -7.93 -9.14
CA ALA A 121 5.56 -9.09 -9.83
C ALA A 121 4.32 -8.71 -10.67
N THR A 122 3.41 -7.92 -10.12
CA THR A 122 2.24 -7.41 -10.85
C THR A 122 2.64 -6.67 -12.11
N LEU A 123 3.63 -5.77 -12.04
CA LEU A 123 4.11 -5.05 -13.20
C LEU A 123 4.65 -6.00 -14.29
N LYS A 124 5.50 -6.96 -13.90
CA LYS A 124 6.08 -7.93 -14.84
C LYS A 124 5.03 -8.84 -15.48
N ILE A 125 4.06 -9.30 -14.71
CA ILE A 125 2.99 -10.20 -15.18
C ILE A 125 1.96 -9.46 -16.06
N SER A 126 1.56 -8.25 -15.64
CA SER A 126 0.50 -7.50 -16.32
C SER A 126 0.95 -6.84 -17.63
N GLY A 127 2.22 -6.44 -17.72
CA GLY A 127 2.73 -5.63 -18.82
C GLY A 127 2.15 -4.20 -18.86
N PHE A 128 1.56 -3.73 -17.75
CA PHE A 128 1.01 -2.38 -17.67
C PHE A 128 2.11 -1.31 -17.73
N ASP A 129 1.71 -0.08 -18.04
CA ASP A 129 2.57 1.08 -17.80
C ASP A 129 2.94 1.14 -16.31
N ARG A 130 4.23 1.32 -16.00
CA ARG A 130 4.73 1.37 -14.62
C ARG A 130 4.02 2.41 -13.74
N ARG A 131 3.50 3.50 -14.33
CA ARG A 131 2.76 4.54 -13.61
C ARG A 131 1.43 4.02 -13.09
N ARG A 132 0.86 2.98 -13.71
CA ARG A 132 -0.45 2.40 -13.37
C ARG A 132 -0.36 1.19 -12.43
N VAL A 133 0.82 0.78 -12.00
CA VAL A 133 1.00 -0.27 -10.98
C VAL A 133 1.58 0.37 -9.74
N ILE A 134 0.80 0.38 -8.65
CA ILE A 134 1.13 1.06 -7.41
C ILE A 134 1.04 0.05 -6.28
N GLY A 135 2.10 -0.11 -5.49
CA GLY A 135 1.98 -0.76 -4.18
C GLY A 135 1.63 0.27 -3.11
N SER A 136 0.86 -0.11 -2.08
CA SER A 136 0.54 0.80 -0.98
C SER A 136 1.79 1.36 -0.29
N GLY A 137 2.90 0.62 -0.32
CA GLY A 137 4.21 1.05 0.16
C GLY A 137 4.17 1.50 1.61
N THR A 138 4.95 2.54 1.91
CA THR A 138 5.16 3.08 3.25
C THR A 138 4.21 4.24 3.60
N VAL A 139 3.05 4.35 2.91
CA VAL A 139 2.04 5.38 3.21
C VAL A 139 1.51 5.25 4.64
N LEU A 140 1.23 4.02 5.08
CA LEU A 140 0.76 3.76 6.43
C LEU A 140 1.87 3.97 7.46
N ASP A 141 3.09 3.53 7.17
CA ASP A 141 4.21 3.65 8.10
C ASP A 141 4.61 5.12 8.29
N SER A 142 4.57 5.92 7.22
CA SER A 142 4.71 7.38 7.30
C SER A 142 3.58 8.04 8.09
N ALA A 143 2.36 7.49 8.09
CA ALA A 143 1.27 7.98 8.93
C ALA A 143 1.48 7.63 10.41
N ARG A 144 1.95 6.41 10.71
CA ARG A 144 2.30 5.97 12.07
C ARG A 144 3.46 6.78 12.64
N PHE A 145 4.49 7.03 11.83
CA PHE A 145 5.64 7.84 12.21
C PHE A 145 5.22 9.26 12.64
N ARG A 146 4.38 9.92 11.83
CA ARG A 146 3.81 11.23 12.16
C ARG A 146 2.94 11.20 13.40
N TYR A 147 2.19 10.12 13.60
CA TYR A 147 1.38 9.93 14.80
C TYR A 147 2.23 9.85 16.07
N LEU A 148 3.27 9.02 16.06
CA LEU A 148 4.16 8.84 17.22
C LEU A 148 4.98 10.10 17.53
N ILE A 149 5.47 10.81 16.51
CA ILE A 149 6.08 12.14 16.70
C ILE A 149 5.07 13.11 17.32
N GLY A 150 3.84 13.12 16.80
CA GLY A 150 2.76 13.98 17.30
C GLY A 150 2.45 13.72 18.77
N LEU A 151 2.45 12.44 19.19
CA LEU A 151 2.31 12.09 20.61
C LEU A 151 3.45 12.63 21.46
N HIS A 152 4.70 12.46 21.05
CA HIS A 152 5.87 12.93 21.79
C HIS A 152 5.93 14.47 21.91
N LYS A 153 5.46 15.19 20.89
CA LYS A 153 5.46 16.66 20.89
C LYS A 153 4.14 17.29 21.34
N GLU A 154 3.12 16.48 21.61
CA GLU A 154 1.75 16.93 21.85
C GLU A 154 1.19 17.82 20.71
N ILE A 155 1.55 17.48 19.46
CA ILE A 155 1.15 18.18 18.24
C ILE A 155 0.25 17.27 17.41
N ASP A 156 -0.78 17.85 16.79
CA ASP A 156 -1.64 17.10 15.85
C ASP A 156 -0.77 16.45 14.75
N PRO A 157 -0.84 15.12 14.54
CA PRO A 157 -0.04 14.41 13.54
C PRO A 157 -0.18 14.94 12.11
N ARG A 158 -1.26 15.65 11.80
CA ARG A 158 -1.48 16.28 10.48
C ARG A 158 -0.54 17.47 10.24
N SER A 159 0.00 18.07 11.30
CA SER A 159 0.97 19.17 11.25
C SER A 159 2.42 18.67 11.20
N ILE A 160 2.65 17.38 11.43
CA ILE A 160 3.98 16.77 11.36
C ILE A 160 4.30 16.39 9.93
N HIS A 161 5.44 16.84 9.44
CA HIS A 161 6.04 16.40 8.19
C HIS A 161 7.14 15.40 8.52
N GLY A 162 6.91 14.13 8.21
CA GLY A 162 7.85 13.04 8.44
C GLY A 162 7.49 11.87 7.55
N GLN A 163 8.50 11.13 7.11
CA GLN A 163 8.37 10.13 6.06
C GLN A 163 9.17 8.88 6.37
N ILE A 164 8.54 7.73 6.17
CA ILE A 164 9.20 6.42 6.06
C ILE A 164 9.32 6.09 4.57
N ILE A 165 10.49 5.65 4.12
CA ILE A 165 10.77 5.23 2.74
C ILE A 165 11.49 3.87 2.72
N GLY A 166 11.67 3.28 1.53
CA GLY A 166 12.32 1.98 1.36
C GLY A 166 11.34 0.82 1.29
N GLU A 167 11.77 -0.38 1.69
CA GLU A 167 10.93 -1.59 1.80
C GLU A 167 9.83 -1.31 2.82
N HIS A 168 8.58 -1.66 2.52
CA HIS A 168 7.56 -1.78 3.56
C HIS A 168 7.85 -3.02 4.41
N GLY A 169 8.45 -2.82 5.59
CA GLY A 169 8.82 -3.89 6.52
C GLY A 169 10.18 -3.66 7.18
N ASP A 170 10.95 -4.73 7.37
CA ASP A 170 12.08 -4.67 8.32
C ASP A 170 13.23 -3.75 7.91
N SER A 171 13.35 -3.40 6.63
CA SER A 171 14.38 -2.46 6.13
C SER A 171 13.83 -1.11 5.70
N GLU A 172 12.62 -0.74 6.15
CA GLU A 172 12.14 0.63 6.06
C GLU A 172 13.08 1.59 6.81
N LEU A 173 13.10 2.87 6.42
CA LEU A 173 13.89 3.88 7.12
C LEU A 173 13.15 5.21 7.30
N PRO A 174 13.34 5.89 8.45
CA PRO A 174 12.83 7.23 8.68
C PRO A 174 13.77 8.28 8.07
N VAL A 175 13.20 9.27 7.38
CA VAL A 175 13.95 10.41 6.85
C VAL A 175 13.98 11.54 7.88
N TRP A 176 14.77 11.37 8.95
CA TRP A 176 14.88 12.32 10.04
C TRP A 176 15.47 13.66 9.60
N SER A 177 16.35 13.66 8.60
CA SER A 177 17.00 14.87 8.08
C SER A 177 16.02 15.92 7.54
N LEU A 178 14.81 15.50 7.18
CA LEU A 178 13.75 16.36 6.63
C LEU A 178 12.51 16.42 7.53
N ALA A 179 12.51 15.75 8.67
CA ALA A 179 11.37 15.71 9.57
C ALA A 179 11.19 17.07 10.27
N ASN A 180 10.00 17.65 10.19
CA ASN A 180 9.74 19.01 10.68
C ASN A 180 8.27 19.24 11.06
N VAL A 181 8.03 20.34 11.77
CA VAL A 181 6.70 20.93 11.96
C VAL A 181 6.73 22.37 11.46
N ALA A 182 5.91 22.68 10.46
CA ALA A 182 5.91 24.01 9.81
C ALA A 182 7.32 24.48 9.34
N GLY A 183 8.19 23.56 8.93
CA GLY A 183 9.58 23.84 8.53
C GLY A 183 10.58 23.94 9.68
N ILE A 184 10.12 23.80 10.93
CA ILE A 184 10.97 23.83 12.13
C ILE A 184 11.41 22.41 12.46
N ASP A 185 12.71 22.22 12.69
CA ASP A 185 13.27 20.95 13.15
C ASP A 185 12.61 20.48 14.45
N LEU A 186 12.38 19.17 14.56
CA LEU A 186 11.68 18.58 15.71
C LEU A 186 12.56 18.54 16.97
N GLY A 187 13.89 18.68 16.84
CA GLY A 187 14.82 18.74 17.96
C GLY A 187 14.89 17.47 18.81
N PHE A 188 14.61 16.30 18.21
CA PHE A 188 14.78 15.00 18.88
C PHE A 188 16.26 14.60 18.91
N ASP A 189 16.71 14.07 20.04
CA ASP A 189 18.02 13.43 20.15
C ASP A 189 18.03 12.01 19.54
N ASP A 190 19.21 11.39 19.47
CA ASP A 190 19.37 10.08 18.85
C ASP A 190 18.63 8.95 19.58
N ALA A 191 18.43 9.07 20.90
CA ALA A 191 17.71 8.08 21.68
C ALA A 191 16.21 8.17 21.39
N GLU A 192 15.64 9.37 21.40
CA GLU A 192 14.24 9.63 21.06
C GLU A 192 13.94 9.21 19.61
N ARG A 193 14.82 9.57 18.66
CA ARG A 193 14.68 9.17 17.25
C ARG A 193 14.64 7.65 17.08
N LYS A 194 15.48 6.94 17.83
CA LYS A 194 15.55 5.49 17.80
C LYS A 194 14.29 4.85 18.38
N GLU A 195 13.85 5.31 19.55
CA GLU A 195 12.63 4.83 20.22
C GLU A 195 11.39 5.01 19.32
N ILE A 196 11.17 6.23 18.82
CA ILE A 196 10.04 6.54 17.93
C ILE A 196 10.03 5.64 16.68
N PHE A 197 11.22 5.39 16.12
CA PHE A 197 11.32 4.54 14.93
C PHE A 197 11.08 3.06 15.25
N GLU A 198 11.62 2.55 16.36
CA GLU A 198 11.37 1.18 16.82
C GLU A 198 9.87 0.96 17.07
N ASP A 199 9.19 1.89 17.71
CA ASP A 199 7.74 1.85 17.92
C ASP A 199 6.96 1.89 16.59
N THR A 200 7.38 2.75 15.66
CA THR A 200 6.74 2.86 14.33
C THR A 200 6.76 1.52 13.61
N LYS A 201 7.94 0.89 13.58
CA LYS A 201 8.21 -0.37 12.91
C LYS A 201 7.49 -1.54 13.59
N ASN A 202 7.43 -1.54 14.92
CA ASN A 202 6.84 -2.63 15.70
C ASN A 202 5.31 -2.53 15.85
N ALA A 203 4.71 -1.37 15.60
CA ALA A 203 3.26 -1.16 15.74
C ALA A 203 2.41 -2.17 14.96
N ALA A 204 2.88 -2.65 13.80
CA ALA A 204 2.16 -3.67 13.05
C ALA A 204 2.12 -5.02 13.79
N TYR A 205 3.24 -5.43 14.40
CA TYR A 205 3.36 -6.69 15.15
C TYR A 205 2.50 -6.65 16.41
N GLU A 206 2.54 -5.56 17.17
CA GLU A 206 1.70 -5.39 18.37
C GLU A 206 0.20 -5.52 18.06
N ILE A 207 -0.26 -4.92 16.96
CA ILE A 207 -1.66 -5.02 16.53
C ILE A 207 -2.01 -6.46 16.12
N ILE A 208 -1.11 -7.14 15.40
CA ILE A 208 -1.33 -8.52 14.97
C ILE A 208 -1.36 -9.45 16.19
N ASP A 209 -0.47 -9.27 17.15
CA ASP A 209 -0.44 -10.07 18.37
C ASP A 209 -1.70 -9.82 19.23
N ALA A 210 -2.20 -8.58 19.27
CA ALA A 210 -3.38 -8.23 20.05
C ALA A 210 -4.71 -8.67 19.41
N LYS A 211 -4.88 -8.55 18.08
CA LYS A 211 -6.17 -8.80 17.41
C LYS A 211 -6.12 -9.68 16.15
N GLY A 212 -4.96 -10.26 15.84
CA GLY A 212 -4.76 -11.22 14.75
C GLY A 212 -4.60 -10.64 13.34
N SER A 213 -4.85 -9.34 13.12
CA SER A 213 -4.71 -8.72 11.78
C SER A 213 -4.65 -7.20 11.82
N THR A 214 -4.11 -6.58 10.77
CA THR A 214 -4.27 -5.15 10.48
C THR A 214 -5.36 -4.94 9.43
N SER A 215 -6.23 -3.94 9.62
CA SER A 215 -7.35 -3.70 8.69
C SER A 215 -7.78 -2.23 8.62
N TYR A 216 -7.97 -1.58 9.77
CA TYR A 216 -8.50 -0.20 9.83
C TYR A 216 -7.52 0.85 9.29
N ALA A 217 -6.28 0.85 9.78
CA ALA A 217 -5.33 1.87 9.39
C ALA A 217 -4.90 1.74 7.92
N ILE A 218 -4.73 0.51 7.43
CA ILE A 218 -4.45 0.25 6.01
C ILE A 218 -5.64 0.62 5.12
N ALA A 219 -6.88 0.41 5.54
CA ALA A 219 -8.05 0.86 4.79
C ALA A 219 -8.09 2.38 4.61
N LEU A 220 -7.70 3.15 5.64
CA LEU A 220 -7.58 4.62 5.53
C LEU A 220 -6.41 5.05 4.63
N ALA A 221 -5.29 4.32 4.65
CA ALA A 221 -4.18 4.57 3.74
C ALA A 221 -4.58 4.30 2.27
N LEU A 222 -5.33 3.23 2.01
CA LEU A 222 -5.87 2.93 0.69
C LEU A 222 -6.93 3.95 0.26
N ASP A 223 -7.83 4.41 1.14
CA ASP A 223 -8.74 5.55 0.86
C ASP A 223 -7.96 6.77 0.39
N ARG A 224 -6.86 7.13 1.08
CA ARG A 224 -6.04 8.29 0.72
C ARG A 224 -5.45 8.18 -0.69
N ILE A 225 -4.94 7.01 -1.06
CA ILE A 225 -4.38 6.75 -2.39
C ILE A 225 -5.50 6.82 -3.45
N VAL A 226 -6.61 6.12 -3.21
CA VAL A 226 -7.78 6.09 -4.11
C VAL A 226 -8.31 7.50 -4.37
N VAL A 227 -8.46 8.31 -3.33
CA VAL A 227 -8.94 9.70 -3.46
C VAL A 227 -7.99 10.55 -4.30
N SER A 228 -6.68 10.40 -4.12
CA SER A 228 -5.69 11.13 -4.93
C SER A 228 -5.87 10.84 -6.42
N ILE A 229 -6.15 9.58 -6.74
CA ILE A 229 -6.38 9.11 -8.12
C ILE A 229 -7.72 9.64 -8.65
N LEU A 230 -8.83 9.34 -7.97
CA LEU A 230 -10.18 9.68 -8.44
C LEU A 230 -10.39 11.19 -8.58
N HIS A 231 -9.86 11.99 -7.65
CA HIS A 231 -10.01 13.44 -7.66
C HIS A 231 -8.88 14.15 -8.41
N ASN A 232 -7.91 13.42 -8.97
CA ASN A 232 -6.77 13.99 -9.69
C ASN A 232 -6.00 15.04 -8.87
N GLU A 233 -5.74 14.74 -7.60
CA GLU A 233 -5.22 15.72 -6.65
C GLU A 233 -3.76 16.11 -6.92
N GLY A 234 -2.97 15.20 -7.51
CA GLY A 234 -1.52 15.38 -7.59
C GLY A 234 -0.88 15.39 -6.20
N ALA A 235 -1.40 14.58 -5.27
CA ALA A 235 -0.89 14.54 -3.90
C ALA A 235 0.44 13.79 -3.82
N VAL A 236 1.31 14.22 -2.89
CA VAL A 236 2.55 13.52 -2.58
C VAL A 236 2.27 12.40 -1.58
N LEU A 237 2.51 11.15 -1.98
CA LEU A 237 2.29 9.94 -1.18
C LEU A 237 3.50 9.01 -1.28
N ASN A 238 3.89 8.39 -0.16
CA ASN A 238 4.99 7.41 -0.11
C ASN A 238 4.54 6.02 -0.56
N VAL A 239 4.05 5.93 -1.79
CA VAL A 239 3.62 4.67 -2.41
C VAL A 239 4.83 3.91 -2.95
N SER A 240 4.66 2.60 -3.11
CA SER A 240 5.67 1.74 -3.74
C SER A 240 5.54 1.80 -5.26
N THR A 241 6.64 2.13 -5.94
CA THR A 241 6.70 2.29 -7.40
C THR A 241 8.04 1.81 -7.96
N LEU A 242 8.09 1.52 -9.26
CA LEU A 242 9.34 1.17 -9.93
C LEU A 242 10.29 2.36 -9.97
N LEU A 243 11.40 2.25 -9.24
CA LEU A 243 12.43 3.26 -9.21
C LEU A 243 13.35 3.18 -10.45
N ASN A 244 13.78 4.36 -10.90
CA ASN A 244 14.72 4.51 -11.99
C ASN A 244 15.74 5.59 -11.62
N ASN A 245 16.97 5.14 -11.31
CA ASN A 245 18.08 5.96 -10.86
C ASN A 245 17.77 6.89 -9.66
N TYR A 246 16.87 6.47 -8.78
CA TYR A 246 16.49 7.24 -7.60
C TYR A 246 17.48 6.98 -6.46
N ASN A 247 18.27 7.97 -6.08
CA ASN A 247 19.34 7.80 -5.08
C ASN A 247 20.30 6.63 -5.37
N GLY A 248 20.56 6.34 -6.66
CA GLY A 248 21.37 5.21 -7.12
C GLY A 248 20.64 3.87 -7.20
N VAL A 249 19.33 3.84 -6.92
CA VAL A 249 18.49 2.63 -6.97
C VAL A 249 17.65 2.61 -8.25
N SER A 250 17.64 1.46 -8.93
CA SER A 250 16.86 1.20 -10.15
C SER A 250 16.31 -0.22 -10.18
N ASP A 251 15.26 -0.46 -10.95
CA ASP A 251 14.66 -1.80 -11.20
C ASP A 251 14.27 -2.55 -9.92
N VAL A 252 13.58 -1.84 -9.04
CA VAL A 252 12.96 -2.39 -7.83
C VAL A 252 11.79 -1.49 -7.42
N PHE A 253 10.77 -2.09 -6.81
CA PHE A 253 9.68 -1.35 -6.17
C PHE A 253 10.08 -1.03 -4.74
N LEU A 254 9.96 0.23 -4.33
CA LEU A 254 10.16 0.70 -2.96
C LEU A 254 9.26 1.91 -2.69
N GLY A 255 8.91 2.12 -1.42
CA GLY A 255 8.25 3.33 -0.96
C GLY A 255 9.14 4.56 -1.18
N ALA A 256 8.64 5.52 -1.94
CA ALA A 256 9.28 6.83 -2.19
C ALA A 256 8.20 7.90 -2.37
N PRO A 257 8.47 9.19 -2.11
CA PRO A 257 7.47 10.23 -2.29
C PRO A 257 7.13 10.40 -3.76
N CYS A 258 5.91 10.05 -4.12
CA CYS A 258 5.42 10.10 -5.47
C CYS A 258 4.28 11.11 -5.58
N VAL A 259 4.23 11.84 -6.69
CA VAL A 259 3.04 12.59 -7.07
C VAL A 259 2.03 11.63 -7.68
N VAL A 260 0.90 11.43 -7.00
CA VAL A 260 -0.15 10.49 -7.41
C VAL A 260 -1.40 11.25 -7.84
N ASP A 261 -1.87 10.97 -9.06
CA ASP A 261 -3.09 11.56 -9.62
C ASP A 261 -3.85 10.54 -10.48
N ARG A 262 -4.78 10.99 -11.34
CA ARG A 262 -5.59 10.08 -12.19
C ARG A 262 -4.76 9.23 -13.15
N SER A 263 -3.52 9.64 -13.43
CA SER A 263 -2.59 8.90 -14.29
C SER A 263 -1.81 7.81 -13.54
N GLY A 264 -1.97 7.73 -12.21
CA GLY A 264 -1.21 6.88 -11.31
C GLY A 264 -0.02 7.63 -10.73
N VAL A 265 1.17 7.00 -10.70
CA VAL A 265 2.43 7.67 -10.29
C VAL A 265 2.93 8.55 -11.43
N ARG A 266 2.64 9.85 -11.35
CA ARG A 266 3.08 10.83 -12.36
C ARG A 266 4.59 11.06 -12.30
N GLU A 267 5.11 11.18 -11.09
CA GLU A 267 6.48 11.59 -10.80
C GLU A 267 6.94 11.02 -9.46
N VAL A 268 8.22 10.69 -9.34
CA VAL A 268 8.90 10.38 -8.08
C VAL A 268 9.74 11.59 -7.72
N LEU A 269 9.53 12.17 -6.53
CA LEU A 269 10.21 13.39 -6.11
C LEU A 269 11.57 13.05 -5.50
N ASP A 270 12.63 13.72 -5.97
CA ASP A 270 13.97 13.55 -5.44
C ASP A 270 14.08 14.10 -4.00
N LEU A 271 14.23 13.19 -3.03
CA LEU A 271 14.56 13.57 -1.65
C LEU A 271 16.07 13.74 -1.48
N PRO A 272 16.54 14.87 -0.90
CA PRO A 272 17.92 15.04 -0.50
C PRO A 272 18.20 14.25 0.78
N LEU A 273 18.52 12.96 0.63
CA LEU A 273 18.89 12.08 1.74
C LEU A 273 20.29 12.42 2.25
N SER A 274 20.50 12.31 3.57
CA SER A 274 21.83 12.26 4.16
C SER A 274 22.59 11.00 3.68
N GLU A 275 23.91 10.98 3.83
CA GLU A 275 24.72 9.82 3.38
C GLU A 275 24.35 8.52 4.12
N ASP A 276 23.99 8.60 5.40
CA ASP A 276 23.52 7.45 6.18
C ASP A 276 22.15 6.97 5.70
N GLU A 277 21.18 7.87 5.51
CA GLU A 277 19.86 7.55 4.98
C GLU A 277 19.94 6.95 3.57
N LYS A 278 20.80 7.50 2.71
CA LYS A 278 21.06 6.98 1.36
C LYS A 278 21.65 5.58 1.40
N THR A 279 22.60 5.32 2.30
CA THR A 279 23.19 4.00 2.51
C THR A 279 22.14 2.99 2.97
N LEU A 280 21.27 3.37 3.92
CA LEU A 280 20.17 2.52 4.38
C LEU A 280 19.16 2.23 3.26
N PHE A 281 18.81 3.25 2.48
CA PHE A 281 17.90 3.11 1.35
C PHE A 281 18.44 2.15 0.27
N GLN A 282 19.74 2.25 -0.05
CA GLN A 282 20.40 1.33 -0.99
C GLN A 282 20.44 -0.10 -0.45
N LYS A 283 20.73 -0.30 0.84
CA LYS A 283 20.67 -1.62 1.48
C LYS A 283 19.27 -2.24 1.44
N SER A 284 18.23 -1.42 1.66
CA SER A 284 16.84 -1.84 1.54
C SER A 284 16.52 -2.33 0.12
N ALA A 285 16.99 -1.59 -0.89
CA ALA A 285 16.87 -1.98 -2.30
C ALA A 285 17.59 -3.31 -2.62
N GLU A 286 18.83 -3.48 -2.15
CA GLU A 286 19.62 -4.70 -2.35
C GLU A 286 18.95 -5.93 -1.73
N LYS A 287 18.38 -5.78 -0.53
CA LYS A 287 17.61 -6.84 0.13
C LYS A 287 16.44 -7.29 -0.74
N LEU A 288 15.61 -6.35 -1.21
CA LEU A 288 14.47 -6.71 -2.07
C LEU A 288 14.91 -7.31 -3.40
N LYS A 289 15.97 -6.78 -4.03
CA LYS A 289 16.52 -7.36 -5.26
C LYS A 289 17.02 -8.79 -5.05
N SER A 290 17.67 -9.06 -3.92
CA SER A 290 18.10 -10.40 -3.54
C SER A 290 16.91 -11.35 -3.40
N GLU A 291 15.83 -10.92 -2.73
CA GLU A 291 14.61 -11.73 -2.65
C GLU A 291 13.95 -11.95 -4.02
N ILE A 292 13.84 -10.90 -4.84
CA ILE A 292 13.30 -10.98 -6.20
C ILE A 292 14.11 -11.93 -7.09
N SER A 293 15.44 -11.93 -6.97
CA SER A 293 16.33 -12.79 -7.78
C SER A 293 16.12 -14.29 -7.55
N LYS A 294 15.52 -14.66 -6.41
CA LYS A 294 15.19 -16.05 -6.04
C LYS A 294 13.85 -16.50 -6.64
N LEU A 295 13.16 -15.62 -7.36
CA LEU A 295 11.82 -15.81 -7.90
C LEU A 295 11.87 -15.85 -9.43
N GLU A 296 11.07 -16.73 -10.01
CA GLU A 296 10.82 -16.77 -11.45
C GLU A 296 9.60 -15.90 -11.78
N LEU A 297 9.87 -14.62 -12.07
CA LEU A 297 8.88 -13.61 -12.41
C LEU A 297 8.72 -13.44 -13.92
#